data_AF-A0A7K1XVZ4-F1
#
_entry.id   AF-A0A7K1XVZ4-F1
#
_cell.length_a   1.000
_cell.length_b   1.000
_cell.length_c   1.000
_cell.angle_alpha   90.00
_cell.angle_beta   90.00
_cell.angle_gamma   90.00
#
_symmetry.space_group_name_H-M   'P 1'
#
loop_
_entity.id
_entity.type
_entity.pdbx_description
1 polymer ?
#
loop_
_entity_poly.entity_id
_entity_poly.type
_entity_poly.pdbx_seq_one_letter_code
_entity_poly.pdbx_strand_id
1 'polypeptide(L)'
;MKLTDFEQYLTPYLLEKGYDYFTGGMVTSLRETDGGTWLAEVTGSAAYQVRIQLTAGRITGAICNCPHKVEHCKHIVAAIYAVRTAVNA
;
A
#
# COMPACT_ATOMS: atom_id res chain seq x y z
N MET A 1 -9.82 5.78 -5.67
CA MET A 1 -8.59 6.16 -6.42
C MET A 1 -8.25 5.05 -7.42
N LYS A 2 -7.68 5.34 -8.60
CA LYS A 2 -7.14 4.27 -9.45
C LYS A 2 -5.74 3.92 -8.99
N LEU A 3 -5.33 2.68 -9.24
CA LEU A 3 -3.95 2.28 -8.96
C LEU A 3 -2.95 3.11 -9.77
N THR A 4 -3.32 3.64 -10.93
CA THR A 4 -2.46 4.43 -11.83
C THR A 4 -2.36 5.92 -11.48
N ASP A 5 -3.22 6.44 -10.60
CA ASP A 5 -3.32 7.89 -10.31
C ASP A 5 -3.52 8.22 -8.83
N PHE A 6 -3.27 7.26 -7.93
CA PHE A 6 -3.55 7.43 -6.50
C PHE A 6 -2.80 8.62 -5.87
N GLU A 7 -1.68 9.04 -6.46
CA GLU A 7 -0.89 10.18 -6.02
C GLU A 7 -1.65 11.50 -6.08
N GLN A 8 -2.68 11.61 -6.92
CA GLN A 8 -3.53 12.79 -6.98
C GLN A 8 -4.45 12.94 -5.76
N TYR A 9 -4.59 11.89 -4.94
CA TYR A 9 -5.52 11.82 -3.81
C TYR A 9 -4.82 11.86 -2.44
N LEU A 10 -3.48 11.88 -2.40
CA LEU A 10 -2.70 11.85 -1.16
C LEU A 10 -1.84 13.10 -1.01
N THR A 11 -1.51 13.45 0.23
CA THR A 11 -0.63 14.59 0.50
C THR A 11 0.81 14.26 0.08
N PRO A 12 1.61 15.27 -0.35
CA PRO A 12 3.02 15.07 -0.69
C PRO A 12 3.83 14.38 0.40
N TYR A 13 3.57 14.72 1.67
CA TYR A 13 4.21 14.09 2.83
C TYR A 13 3.93 12.58 2.92
N LEU A 14 2.69 12.14 2.68
CA LEU A 14 2.36 10.71 2.68
C LEU A 14 2.96 9.98 1.49
N LEU A 15 3.00 10.64 0.32
CA LEU A 15 3.60 10.08 -0.89
C LEU A 15 5.10 9.86 -0.72
N GLU A 16 5.82 10.85 -0.20
CA GLU A 16 7.24 10.76 0.10
C GLU A 16 7.50 9.62 1.08
N LYS A 17 6.82 9.60 2.23
CA LYS A 17 7.06 8.56 3.25
C LYS A 17 6.68 7.15 2.81
N GLY A 18 5.62 7.02 2.02
CA GLY A 18 5.24 5.74 1.43
C GLY A 18 6.24 5.26 0.41
N TYR A 19 6.73 6.17 -0.44
CA TYR A 19 7.74 5.88 -1.44
C TYR A 19 9.07 5.46 -0.78
N ASP A 20 9.53 6.20 0.24
CA ASP A 20 10.73 5.87 1.03
C ASP A 20 10.70 4.43 1.54
N TYR A 21 9.55 3.99 2.09
CA TYR A 21 9.38 2.63 2.61
C TYR A 21 9.37 1.60 1.49
N PHE A 22 8.73 1.90 0.36
CA PHE A 22 8.70 1.02 -0.80
C PHE A 22 10.11 0.81 -1.38
N THR A 23 10.81 1.89 -1.72
CA THR A 23 12.16 1.82 -2.29
C THR A 23 13.21 1.35 -1.29
N GLY A 24 12.97 1.58 0.00
CA GLY A 24 13.81 1.09 1.09
C GLY A 24 13.66 -0.39 1.41
N GLY A 25 12.81 -1.13 0.66
CA GLY A 25 12.61 -2.57 0.87
C GLY A 25 11.83 -2.90 2.14
N MET A 26 11.08 -1.95 2.68
CA MET A 26 10.29 -2.16 3.91
C MET A 26 9.03 -2.98 3.64
N VAL A 27 8.58 -3.11 2.39
CA VAL A 27 7.53 -4.06 1.99
C VAL A 27 8.19 -5.44 1.86
N THR A 28 8.20 -6.21 2.95
CA THR A 28 8.96 -7.46 3.09
C THR A 28 8.23 -8.68 2.52
N SER A 29 6.91 -8.57 2.34
CA SER A 29 6.10 -9.59 1.69
C SER A 29 4.96 -8.93 0.91
N LEU A 30 4.65 -9.47 -0.26
CA LEU A 30 3.50 -9.07 -1.07
C LEU A 30 2.92 -10.32 -1.75
N ARG A 31 1.61 -10.53 -1.60
CA ARG A 31 0.89 -11.57 -2.33
C ARG A 31 -0.50 -11.12 -2.70
N GLU A 32 -0.94 -11.51 -3.88
CA GLU A 32 -2.35 -11.48 -4.24
C GLU A 32 -3.05 -12.72 -3.69
N THR A 33 -4.29 -12.54 -3.25
CA THR A 33 -5.23 -13.58 -2.88
C THR A 33 -6.48 -13.44 -3.72
N ASP A 34 -7.37 -14.43 -3.64
CA ASP A 34 -8.60 -14.45 -4.43
C ASP A 34 -9.44 -13.17 -4.31
N GLY A 35 -10.09 -12.82 -5.42
CA GLY A 35 -10.98 -11.66 -5.49
C GLY A 35 -10.28 -10.30 -5.61
N GLY A 36 -9.02 -10.25 -6.05
CA GLY A 36 -8.28 -8.98 -6.23
C GLY A 36 -7.84 -8.35 -4.91
N THR A 37 -7.67 -9.16 -3.87
CA THR A 37 -7.19 -8.71 -2.57
C THR A 37 -5.69 -8.91 -2.49
N TRP A 38 -4.97 -7.87 -2.09
CA TRP A 38 -3.52 -7.92 -1.87
C TRP A 38 -3.21 -7.85 -0.38
N LEU A 39 -2.34 -8.75 0.06
CA LEU A 39 -1.81 -8.77 1.42
C LEU A 39 -0.33 -8.43 1.37
N ALA A 40 0.07 -7.43 2.15
CA ALA A 40 1.45 -7.03 2.30
C ALA A 40 1.86 -7.05 3.78
N GLU A 41 3.13 -7.37 4.00
CA GLU A 41 3.81 -7.11 5.26
C GLU A 41 4.75 -5.93 5.07
N VAL A 42 4.64 -4.92 5.95
CA VAL A 42 5.46 -3.72 5.90
C VAL A 42 6.17 -3.54 7.24
N THR A 43 7.49 -3.52 7.20
CA THR A 43 8.34 -3.37 8.38
C THR A 43 8.50 -1.89 8.75
N GLY A 44 8.30 -1.59 10.03
CA GLY A 44 8.57 -0.27 10.64
C GLY A 44 9.11 -0.48 12.05
N SER A 45 8.47 0.12 13.05
CA SER A 45 8.72 -0.22 14.46
C SER A 45 8.32 -1.66 14.83
N ALA A 46 7.47 -2.28 14.02
CA ALA A 46 7.10 -3.69 14.04
C ALA A 46 6.72 -4.11 12.61
N ALA A 47 6.42 -5.38 12.39
CA ALA A 47 5.79 -5.84 11.16
C ALA A 47 4.29 -5.50 11.17
N TYR A 48 3.84 -4.73 10.18
CA TYR A 48 2.44 -4.35 10.03
C TYR A 48 1.84 -5.05 8.81
N GLN A 49 0.61 -5.55 8.98
CA GLN A 49 -0.16 -6.15 7.90
C GLN A 49 -0.99 -5.07 7.22
N VAL A 50 -0.88 -5.03 5.90
CA VAL A 50 -1.66 -4.14 5.03
C VAL A 50 -2.50 -4.99 4.09
N ARG A 51 -3.76 -4.63 3.94
CA ARG A 51 -4.68 -5.24 2.98
C ARG A 51 -5.17 -4.18 2.01
N ILE A 52 -5.05 -4.45 0.72
CA ILE A 52 -5.52 -3.59 -0.37
C ILE A 52 -6.55 -4.38 -1.18
N GLN A 53 -7.73 -3.80 -1.41
CA GLN A 53 -8.72 -4.33 -2.32
C GLN A 53 -8.59 -3.61 -3.65
N LEU A 54 -8.32 -4.39 -4.71
CA LEU A 54 -8.21 -3.91 -6.08
C LEU A 54 -9.36 -4.51 -6.91
N THR A 55 -10.16 -3.67 -7.55
CA THR A 55 -11.26 -4.10 -8.42
C THR A 55 -11.20 -3.28 -9.70
N ALA A 56 -11.02 -3.95 -10.85
CA ALA A 56 -10.90 -3.30 -12.17
C ALA A 56 -9.90 -2.12 -12.16
N GLY A 57 -8.72 -2.31 -11.57
CA GLY A 57 -7.66 -1.30 -11.48
C GLY A 57 -7.93 -0.16 -10.48
N ARG A 58 -9.00 -0.24 -9.69
CA ARG A 58 -9.35 0.75 -8.65
C ARG A 58 -9.08 0.19 -7.26
N ILE A 59 -8.46 1.02 -6.42
CA ILE A 59 -8.32 0.73 -5.00
C ILE A 59 -9.67 1.06 -4.36
N THR A 60 -10.39 0.03 -3.93
CA THR A 60 -11.73 0.12 -3.32
C THR A 60 -11.68 0.00 -1.80
N GLY A 61 -10.56 -0.45 -1.24
CA GLY A 61 -10.31 -0.47 0.19
C GLY A 61 -8.82 -0.61 0.48
N ALA A 62 -8.36 0.03 1.55
CA ALA A 62 -7.00 -0.13 2.05
C ALA A 62 -7.01 -0.01 3.56
N ILE A 63 -6.49 -1.02 4.25
CA ILE A 63 -6.39 -0.99 5.71
C ILE A 63 -5.01 -1.45 6.17
N CYS A 64 -4.59 -0.91 7.31
CA CYS A 64 -3.36 -1.31 7.97
C CYS A 64 -3.65 -1.54 9.46
N ASN A 65 -3.00 -2.55 10.06
CA ASN A 65 -3.13 -2.84 11.49
C ASN A 65 -2.24 -1.95 12.38
N CYS A 66 -1.54 -0.96 11.83
CA CYS A 66 -0.70 -0.06 12.61
C CYS A 66 -1.53 0.76 13.63
N PRO A 67 -0.92 1.21 14.74
CA PRO A 67 -1.65 1.93 15.78
C PRO A 67 -2.21 3.29 15.33
N HIS A 68 -1.67 3.85 14.23
CA HIS A 68 -2.14 5.12 13.69
C HIS A 68 -3.50 4.90 13.00
N LYS A 69 -4.59 5.33 13.65
CA LYS A 69 -5.97 5.22 13.16
C LYS A 69 -6.30 6.30 12.13
N VAL A 70 -5.57 6.31 11.02
CA VAL A 70 -5.75 7.23 9.90
C VAL A 70 -6.18 6.46 8.64
N GLU A 71 -6.85 7.14 7.71
CA GLU A 71 -7.28 6.55 6.45
C GLU A 71 -6.11 6.00 5.62
N HIS A 72 -5.04 6.80 5.52
CA HIS A 72 -3.81 6.41 4.82
C HIS A 72 -2.59 6.67 5.69
N CYS A 73 -1.93 5.60 6.11
CA CYS A 73 -0.60 5.67 6.72
C CYS A 73 0.48 5.37 5.67
N LYS A 74 1.73 5.70 5.97
CA LYS A 74 2.88 5.40 5.09
C LYS A 74 2.96 3.92 4.67
N HIS A 75 2.55 2.98 5.53
CA HIS A 75 2.55 1.54 5.19
C HIS A 75 1.53 1.21 4.10
N ILE A 76 0.35 1.83 4.14
CA ILE A 76 -0.66 1.68 3.08
C ILE A 76 -0.10 2.20 1.76
N VAL A 77 0.48 3.40 1.78
CA VAL A 77 1.04 4.02 0.56
C VAL A 77 2.19 3.20 -0.01
N ALA A 78 3.09 2.69 0.83
CA ALA A 78 4.18 1.81 0.41
C ALA A 78 3.65 0.51 -0.24
N ALA A 79 2.63 -0.10 0.37
CA ALA A 79 1.99 -1.29 -0.20
C ALA A 79 1.27 -1.00 -1.52
N ILE A 80 0.67 0.19 -1.70
CA ILE A 80 0.06 0.58 -2.98
C ILE A 80 1.11 0.68 -4.09
N TYR A 81 2.28 1.28 -3.81
CA TYR A 81 3.39 1.29 -4.78
C TYR A 81 3.82 -0.14 -5.14
N ALA A 82 3.97 -1.02 -4.14
CA ALA A 82 4.36 -2.41 -4.36
C ALA A 82 3.34 -3.18 -5.21
N VAL A 83 2.04 -3.02 -4.94
CA VAL A 83 0.97 -3.60 -5.75
C VAL A 83 1.03 -3.08 -7.19
N ARG A 84 1.23 -1.78 -7.40
CA ARG A 84 1.38 -1.22 -8.75
C ARG A 84 2.54 -1.86 -9.50
N THR A 85 3.70 -2.00 -8.86
CA THR A 85 4.87 -2.64 -9.47
C THR A 85 4.59 -4.10 -9.81
N ALA A 86 3.94 -4.85 -8.93
CA ALA A 86 3.62 -6.26 -9.17
C ALA A 86 2.59 -6.46 -10.30
N VAL A 87 1.60 -5.58 -10.41
CA VAL A 87 0.59 -5.62 -11.50
C VAL A 87 1.18 -5.22 -12.85
N ASN A 88 2.23 -4.40 -12.87
CA ASN A 88 2.88 -3.91 -14.08
C ASN A 88 4.16 -4.69 -14.46
N ALA A 89 4.52 -5.72 -13.70
CA ALA A 89 5.67 -6.60 -13.96
C ALA A 89 5.30 -7.70 -14.96
#